data_AF-A0A6N8JL59-F1
#
_entry.id   AF-A0A6N8JL59-F1
#
_cell.length_a   1.000
_cell.length_b   1.000
_cell.length_c   1.000
_cell.angle_alpha   90.00
_cell.angle_beta   90.00
_cell.angle_gamma   90.00
#
_symmetry.space_group_name_H-M   'P 1'
#
loop_
_entity.id
_entity.type
_entity.pdbx_description
1 polymer ?
#
loop_
_entity_poly.entity_id
_entity_poly.type
_entity_poly.pdbx_seq_one_letter_code
_entity_poly.pdbx_strand_id
1 'polypeptide(L)'
;MNTEEFILTIKKVVEDTTISNLLEELDETTLPSEKLKRMSLLYNKLSLEDREVLKEIITESAQSALFGFFCVLDGVRAIEDGPDKGRLELWYKNDNDGQAHILNNQDVEFMHDIYNS
;
A
#
# COMPACT_ATOMS: atom_id res chain seq x y z
N MET A 1 -17.49 -7.34 -3.69
CA MET A 1 -16.39 -6.59 -3.06
C MET A 1 -16.96 -5.41 -2.31
N ASN A 2 -17.13 -5.53 -1.00
CA ASN A 2 -17.40 -4.39 -0.11
C ASN A 2 -16.08 -3.70 0.32
N THR A 3 -16.15 -2.68 1.18
CA THR A 3 -14.97 -1.92 1.65
C THR A 3 -13.97 -2.78 2.40
N GLU A 4 -14.42 -3.63 3.34
CA GLU A 4 -13.55 -4.53 4.11
C GLU A 4 -12.84 -5.54 3.21
N GLU A 5 -13.59 -6.22 2.32
CA GLU A 5 -13.05 -7.14 1.31
C GLU A 5 -12.02 -6.44 0.42
N PHE A 6 -12.27 -5.19 0.03
CA PHE A 6 -11.34 -4.39 -0.74
C PHE A 6 -10.04 -4.14 0.03
N ILE A 7 -10.11 -3.68 1.29
CA ILE A 7 -8.93 -3.40 2.11
C ILE A 7 -8.10 -4.66 2.37
N LEU A 8 -8.76 -5.78 2.73
CA LEU A 8 -8.08 -7.07 2.89
C LEU A 8 -7.40 -7.54 1.60
N THR A 9 -8.05 -7.30 0.45
CA THR A 9 -7.46 -7.61 -0.85
C THR A 9 -6.24 -6.73 -1.12
N ILE A 10 -6.28 -5.42 -0.82
CA ILE A 10 -5.14 -4.51 -1.02
C ILE A 10 -3.96 -4.87 -0.12
N LYS A 11 -4.19 -5.21 1.16
CA LYS A 11 -3.14 -5.74 2.06
C LYS A 11 -2.41 -6.92 1.39
N LYS A 12 -3.16 -7.88 0.86
CA LYS A 12 -2.55 -9.06 0.22
C LYS A 12 -1.84 -8.75 -1.11
N VAL A 13 -2.52 -8.06 -2.03
CA VAL A 13 -2.05 -7.97 -3.43
C VAL A 13 -1.10 -6.80 -3.66
N VAL A 14 -1.12 -5.80 -2.77
CA VAL A 14 -0.25 -4.63 -2.87
C VAL A 14 0.79 -4.65 -1.77
N GLU A 15 0.40 -4.68 -0.48
CA GLU A 15 1.35 -4.58 0.63
C GLU A 15 2.27 -5.80 0.70
N ASP A 16 1.70 -6.99 0.97
CA ASP A 16 2.48 -8.23 1.14
C ASP A 16 3.32 -8.54 -0.09
N THR A 17 2.72 -8.37 -1.27
CA THR A 17 3.37 -8.66 -2.55
C THR A 17 4.51 -7.67 -2.84
N THR A 18 4.33 -6.37 -2.55
CA THR A 18 5.42 -5.38 -2.74
C THR A 18 6.58 -5.65 -1.80
N ILE A 19 6.29 -5.92 -0.52
CA ILE A 19 7.33 -6.20 0.49
C ILE A 19 8.07 -7.48 0.11
N SER A 20 7.36 -8.58 -0.14
CA SER A 20 7.96 -9.87 -0.44
C SER A 20 8.83 -9.81 -1.69
N ASN A 21 8.31 -9.24 -2.79
CA ASN A 21 9.06 -9.13 -4.05
C ASN A 21 10.34 -8.30 -3.86
N LEU A 22 10.29 -7.17 -3.14
CA LEU A 22 11.48 -6.37 -2.92
C LEU A 22 12.51 -7.13 -2.08
N LEU A 23 12.09 -7.85 -1.04
CA LEU A 23 13.00 -8.64 -0.22
C LEU A 23 13.65 -9.78 -1.01
N GLU A 24 12.88 -10.48 -1.85
CA GLU A 24 13.39 -11.50 -2.77
C GLU A 24 14.43 -10.90 -3.74
N GLU A 25 14.12 -9.76 -4.36
CA GLU A 25 15.06 -9.04 -5.22
C GLU A 25 16.34 -8.63 -4.47
N LEU A 26 16.25 -8.22 -3.20
CA LEU A 26 17.41 -7.85 -2.40
C LEU A 26 18.28 -9.04 -2.00
N ASP A 27 17.71 -10.24 -1.87
CA ASP A 27 18.44 -11.48 -1.63
C ASP A 27 19.14 -12.00 -2.90
N GLU A 28 18.70 -11.59 -4.09
CA GLU A 28 19.34 -11.99 -5.35
C GLU A 28 20.69 -11.31 -5.58
N THR A 29 21.66 -12.06 -6.10
CA THR A 29 23.02 -11.57 -6.40
C THR A 29 23.20 -11.11 -7.85
N THR A 30 22.25 -11.43 -8.74
CA THR A 30 22.35 -11.14 -10.18
C THR A 30 21.14 -10.37 -10.67
N LEU A 31 21.08 -9.09 -10.34
CA LEU A 31 19.99 -8.19 -10.74
C LEU A 31 20.35 -7.43 -12.03
N PRO A 32 19.41 -7.12 -12.93
CA PRO A 32 19.70 -6.39 -14.16
C PRO A 32 19.91 -4.88 -13.95
N SER A 33 19.31 -4.31 -12.91
CA SER A 33 19.35 -2.86 -12.61
C SER A 33 20.53 -2.50 -11.70
N GLU A 34 21.35 -1.52 -12.10
CA GLU A 34 22.47 -1.01 -11.27
C GLU A 34 22.01 -0.48 -9.91
N LYS A 35 20.83 0.13 -9.86
CA LYS A 35 20.24 0.60 -8.59
C LYS A 35 19.93 -0.58 -7.67
N LEU A 36 19.28 -1.63 -8.20
CA LEU A 36 18.93 -2.82 -7.43
C LEU A 36 20.17 -3.60 -7.02
N LYS A 37 21.15 -3.77 -7.91
CA LYS A 37 22.46 -4.37 -7.58
C LYS A 37 23.10 -3.68 -6.38
N ARG A 38 23.13 -2.35 -6.36
CA ARG A 38 23.71 -1.60 -5.24
C ARG A 38 22.94 -1.84 -3.93
N MET A 39 21.61 -1.88 -3.99
CA MET A 39 20.77 -2.14 -2.83
C MET A 39 20.96 -3.57 -2.30
N SER A 40 20.94 -4.58 -3.18
CA SER A 40 21.22 -5.98 -2.85
C SER A 40 22.62 -6.16 -2.26
N LEU A 41 23.65 -5.54 -2.85
CA LEU A 41 25.02 -5.62 -2.32
C LEU A 41 25.15 -5.00 -0.93
N LEU A 42 24.40 -3.94 -0.63
CA LEU A 42 24.35 -3.36 0.71
C LEU A 42 23.61 -4.28 1.67
N TYR A 43 22.39 -4.67 1.32
CA TYR A 43 21.53 -5.57 2.10
C TYR A 43 22.28 -6.86 2.47
N ASN A 44 22.97 -7.46 1.51
CA ASN A 44 23.71 -8.70 1.71
C ASN A 44 24.97 -8.57 2.58
N LYS A 45 25.46 -7.35 2.83
CA LYS A 45 26.58 -7.08 3.74
C LYS A 45 26.13 -6.83 5.19
N LEU A 46 24.84 -6.58 5.40
CA LEU A 46 24.29 -6.33 6.72
C LEU A 46 24.32 -7.61 7.58
N SER A 47 24.43 -7.42 8.89
CA SER A 47 24.21 -8.50 9.87
C SER A 47 22.75 -8.98 9.80
N LEU A 48 22.45 -10.16 10.36
CA LEU A 48 21.08 -10.66 10.40
C LEU A 48 20.16 -9.70 11.16
N GLU A 49 20.63 -9.12 12.27
CA GLU A 49 19.88 -8.12 13.05
C GLU A 49 19.58 -6.86 12.23
N ASP A 50 20.58 -6.31 11.55
CA ASP A 50 20.40 -5.12 10.70
C ASP A 50 19.47 -5.41 9.50
N ARG A 51 19.47 -6.63 8.96
CA ARG A 51 18.53 -7.03 7.90
C ARG A 51 17.10 -7.07 8.41
N GLU A 52 16.87 -7.57 9.63
CA GLU A 52 15.53 -7.54 10.22
C GLU A 52 15.04 -6.11 10.45
N VAL A 53 15.89 -5.22 10.97
CA VAL A 53 15.55 -3.79 11.10
C VAL A 53 15.22 -3.17 9.73
N LEU A 54 15.97 -3.50 8.68
CA LEU A 54 15.69 -2.99 7.34
C LEU A 54 14.38 -3.55 6.77
N LYS A 55 14.04 -4.82 7.06
CA LYS A 55 12.72 -5.39 6.71
C LYS A 55 11.60 -4.63 7.40
N GLU A 56 11.74 -4.34 8.70
CA GLU A 56 10.76 -3.54 9.46
C GLU A 56 10.58 -2.15 8.84
N ILE A 57 11.67 -1.47 8.46
CA ILE A 57 11.61 -0.16 7.79
C ILE A 57 10.88 -0.25 6.45
N ILE A 58 11.14 -1.29 5.65
CA ILE A 58 10.48 -1.50 4.35
C ILE A 58 8.98 -1.73 4.56
N THR A 59 8.62 -2.61 5.49
CA THR A 59 7.24 -2.91 5.86
C THR A 59 6.51 -1.65 6.33
N GLU A 60 7.07 -0.94 7.30
CA GLU A 60 6.50 0.30 7.84
C GLU A 60 6.35 1.37 6.75
N SER A 61 7.31 1.49 5.84
CA SER A 61 7.23 2.44 4.72
C SER A 61 6.07 2.12 3.77
N ALA A 62 5.89 0.85 3.43
CA ALA A 62 4.78 0.41 2.58
C ALA A 62 3.43 0.63 3.27
N GLN A 63 3.34 0.27 4.56
CA GLN A 63 2.14 0.41 5.36
C GLN A 63 1.73 1.88 5.55
N SER A 64 2.69 2.73 5.95
CA SER A 64 2.49 4.16 6.09
C SER A 64 2.04 4.83 4.77
N ALA A 65 2.57 4.38 3.63
CA ALA A 65 2.15 4.88 2.32
C ALA A 65 0.71 4.49 1.98
N LEU A 66 0.32 3.23 2.19
CA LEU A 66 -1.04 2.75 1.95
C LEU A 66 -2.04 3.40 2.89
N PHE A 67 -1.75 3.47 4.19
CA PHE A 67 -2.57 4.21 5.16
C PHE A 67 -2.78 5.66 4.72
N GLY A 68 -1.68 6.35 4.36
CA GLY A 68 -1.76 7.72 3.89
C GLY A 68 -2.57 7.90 2.60
N PHE A 69 -2.54 6.91 1.71
CA PHE A 69 -3.35 6.87 0.51
C PHE A 69 -4.84 6.64 0.83
N PHE A 70 -5.16 5.74 1.76
CA PHE A 70 -6.54 5.57 2.23
C PHE A 70 -7.08 6.81 2.91
N CYS A 71 -6.27 7.53 3.71
CA CYS A 71 -6.65 8.84 4.25
C CYS A 71 -7.04 9.85 3.16
N VAL A 72 -6.35 9.80 2.00
CA VAL A 72 -6.70 10.64 0.84
C VAL A 72 -8.04 10.24 0.25
N LEU A 73 -8.26 8.94 0.02
CA LEU A 73 -9.54 8.44 -0.50
C LEU A 73 -10.70 8.72 0.45
N ASP A 74 -10.46 8.63 1.76
CA ASP A 74 -11.43 8.97 2.80
C ASP A 74 -11.66 10.47 2.96
N GLY A 75 -10.91 11.33 2.25
CA GLY A 75 -11.06 12.79 2.31
C GLY A 75 -10.57 13.43 3.61
N VAL A 76 -9.98 12.65 4.53
CA VAL A 76 -9.36 13.17 5.76
C VAL A 76 -7.96 13.75 5.52
N ARG A 77 -7.40 13.51 4.33
CA ARG A 77 -6.18 14.15 3.82
C ARG A 77 -6.42 14.73 2.43
N ALA A 78 -6.42 16.05 2.30
CA ALA A 78 -6.60 16.72 1.01
C ALA A 78 -5.37 16.56 0.10
N ILE A 79 -5.60 16.43 -1.21
CA ILE A 79 -4.55 16.47 -2.25
C ILE A 79 -4.50 17.81 -2.98
N GLU A 80 -5.59 18.57 -2.94
CA GLU A 80 -5.66 19.92 -3.47
C GLU A 80 -4.96 20.88 -2.51
N ASP A 81 -4.32 21.93 -3.04
CA ASP A 81 -3.65 22.98 -2.28
C ASP A 81 -4.48 24.27 -2.15
N GLY A 82 -5.58 24.38 -2.91
CA GLY A 82 -6.50 25.52 -2.90
C GLY A 82 -7.54 25.54 -1.76
N PRO A 83 -8.33 26.62 -1.63
CA PRO A 83 -9.38 26.73 -0.62
C PRO A 83 -10.55 25.76 -0.84
N ASP A 84 -10.79 25.38 -2.10
CA ASP A 84 -11.84 24.44 -2.47
C ASP A 84 -11.27 23.01 -2.48
N LYS A 85 -11.95 22.09 -1.78
CA LYS A 85 -11.58 20.67 -1.70
C LYS A 85 -12.67 19.82 -2.36
N GLY A 86 -12.28 18.89 -3.20
CA GLY A 86 -13.18 17.90 -3.77
C GLY A 86 -13.44 16.73 -2.83
N ARG A 87 -14.35 15.86 -3.24
CA ARG A 87 -14.52 14.52 -2.68
C ARG A 87 -14.07 13.51 -3.74
N LEU A 88 -13.20 12.58 -3.36
CA LEU A 88 -12.86 11.43 -4.19
C LEU A 88 -13.91 10.34 -3.99
N GLU A 89 -14.30 9.66 -5.06
CA GLU A 89 -15.22 8.53 -5.00
C GLU A 89 -14.61 7.34 -5.73
N LEU A 90 -14.38 6.25 -5.00
CA LEU A 90 -13.93 4.97 -5.53
C LEU A 90 -15.14 4.07 -5.71
N TRP A 91 -15.50 3.83 -6.97
CA TRP A 91 -16.62 2.97 -7.34
C TRP A 91 -16.14 1.57 -7.70
N TYR A 92 -16.71 0.55 -7.05
CA TYR A 92 -16.65 -0.82 -7.55
C TYR A 92 -17.80 -1.04 -8.52
N LYS A 93 -17.51 -1.55 -9.72
CA LYS A 93 -18.50 -1.90 -10.74
C LYS A 93 -18.29 -3.34 -11.16
N ASN A 94 -19.34 -4.15 -11.09
CA ASN A 94 -19.31 -5.53 -11.53
C ASN A 94 -20.02 -5.63 -12.89
N ASP A 95 -19.24 -5.85 -13.95
CA ASP A 95 -19.77 -5.91 -15.31
C ASP A 95 -20.64 -7.15 -15.56
N ASN A 96 -20.56 -8.18 -14.70
CA ASN A 96 -21.33 -9.42 -14.88
C ASN A 96 -22.79 -9.27 -14.44
N ASP A 97 -23.05 -8.50 -13.38
CA ASP A 97 -24.40 -8.30 -12.82
C ASP A 97 -24.88 -6.83 -12.90
N GLY A 98 -24.03 -5.93 -13.39
CA GLY A 98 -24.32 -4.50 -13.52
C GLY A 98 -24.36 -3.73 -12.20
N GLN A 99 -24.00 -4.35 -11.07
CA GLN A 99 -24.02 -3.68 -9.78
C GLN A 99 -22.86 -2.71 -9.64
N ALA A 100 -23.12 -1.57 -8.99
CA ALA A 100 -22.12 -0.57 -8.68
C ALA A 100 -22.37 0.02 -7.29
N HIS A 101 -21.30 0.20 -6.52
CA HIS A 101 -21.37 0.85 -5.21
C HIS A 101 -20.05 1.57 -4.89
N ILE A 102 -20.14 2.56 -4.01
CA ILE A 102 -18.98 3.32 -3.51
C ILE A 102 -18.29 2.48 -2.44
N LEU A 103 -16.96 2.35 -2.56
CA LEU A 103 -16.13 1.68 -1.57
C LEU A 103 -15.69 2.64 -0.44
N ASN A 104 -15.31 3.88 -0.75
CA ASN A 104 -14.89 4.89 0.23
C ASN A 104 -16.08 5.71 0.72
N ASN A 105 -17.11 5.02 1.21
CA ASN A 105 -18.30 5.69 1.74
C ASN A 105 -18.07 6.14 3.20
N GLN A 106 -17.73 7.41 3.36
CA GLN A 106 -17.45 8.05 4.65
C GLN A 106 -18.62 8.01 5.65
N ASP A 107 -19.85 7.77 5.19
CA ASP A 107 -21.03 7.65 6.06
C ASP A 107 -21.16 6.27 6.73
N VAL A 108 -20.35 5.29 6.30
CA VAL A 108 -20.39 3.91 6.80
C VAL A 108 -19.16 3.64 7.65
N GLU A 109 -17.98 3.65 7.03
CA GLU A 109 -16.70 3.37 7.68
C GLU A 109 -15.55 3.92 6.82
N PHE A 110 -14.47 4.35 7.46
CA PHE A 110 -13.29 4.85 6.77
C PHE A 110 -12.33 3.72 6.40
N MET A 111 -11.81 3.76 5.17
CA MET A 111 -10.82 2.80 4.68
C MET A 111 -9.56 2.76 5.54
N HIS A 112 -9.08 3.91 6.00
CA HIS A 112 -7.86 3.99 6.82
C HIS A 112 -8.04 3.39 8.22
N ASP A 113 -9.25 3.41 8.77
CA ASP A 113 -9.56 2.77 10.06
C ASP A 113 -9.61 1.24 9.90
N ILE A 114 -10.27 0.74 8.86
CA ILE A 114 -10.28 -0.69 8.51
C ILE A 114 -8.86 -1.19 8.24
N TYR A 115 -8.03 -0.36 7.61
CA TYR A 115 -6.65 -0.72 7.32
C TYR A 115 -5.80 -0.92 8.59
N ASN A 116 -6.03 -0.12 9.64
CA ASN A 116 -5.29 -0.22 10.90
C ASN A 116 -5.92 -1.19 11.93
N SER A 117 -7.08 -1.75 11.61
CA SER A 117 -7.74 -2.79 12.40
C SER A 117 -7.12 -4.17 12.15
#